data_AF-A0A4S8Q4M5-F1
#
_entry.id   AF-A0A4S8Q4M5-F1
#
_cell.length_a   1.000
_cell.length_b   1.000
_cell.length_c   1.000
_cell.angle_alpha   90.00
_cell.angle_beta   90.00
_cell.angle_gamma   90.00
#
_symmetry.space_group_name_H-M   'P 1'
#
loop_
_entity.id
_entity.type
_entity.pdbx_description
1 polymer ?
#
loop_
_entity_poly.entity_id
_entity_poly.type
_entity_poly.pdbx_seq_one_letter_code
_entity_poly.pdbx_strand_id
1 'polypeptide(L)'
;MALGRNRRRERGVDYWPGFVDALSTLLLAIMFLLTVFVVAQFILGREISGKDEVLNRLNSQIAELTQLLALEKSGKQDLEDTLAALQSSLASSESERSRLQELLDSGAGTADAANAKVGRLTEELDAEKQVSARAMSQIELLNQQIAALRAQIAAVEEALQASEAKDQASQTRIADLGRRLNVALAQRVQELNRYRSDFFGRLREILSDRENIRIVGDRFVFQSEVLFPVGGADLDAAGQAEMDKLAAAVLELAEEIPSEINWVLRVDGHTDASPLTGTGRYRDNWELSSARATSVVKYLISRGVPANRLVAAGFGEFQPIAEGETPEVLSQNRRIELKLTER
;
A
#
# COMPACT_ATOMS: atom_id res chain seq x y z
N MET A 1 19.14 93.34 -175.96
CA MET A 1 18.11 93.62 -176.98
C MET A 1 16.74 93.40 -176.37
N ALA A 2 16.03 94.51 -176.20
CA ALA A 2 14.60 94.82 -176.39
C ALA A 2 13.70 93.72 -177.04
N LEU A 3 12.36 93.67 -176.92
CA LEU A 3 11.25 94.68 -176.99
C LEU A 3 9.99 94.01 -176.37
N GLY A 4 8.98 94.67 -175.79
CA GLY A 4 7.97 95.57 -176.39
C GLY A 4 6.67 94.80 -176.71
N ARG A 5 5.43 95.32 -176.86
CA ARG A 5 4.76 96.62 -176.67
C ARG A 5 3.28 96.47 -177.16
N ASN A 6 2.30 97.15 -176.53
CA ASN A 6 1.01 97.71 -177.07
C ASN A 6 -0.04 96.78 -177.76
N ARG A 7 -1.36 97.08 -177.88
CA ARG A 7 -2.11 98.34 -178.16
C ARG A 7 -3.64 98.21 -177.91
N ARG A 8 -4.31 99.37 -177.78
CA ARG A 8 -5.76 99.82 -177.83
C ARG A 8 -6.70 99.14 -178.88
N ARG A 9 -8.05 99.25 -178.96
CA ARG A 9 -9.14 100.13 -178.38
C ARG A 9 -10.57 99.55 -178.69
N GLU A 10 -11.55 99.92 -177.82
CA GLU A 10 -12.98 100.33 -178.03
C GLU A 10 -14.23 99.38 -178.18
N ARG A 11 -15.26 99.72 -177.36
CA ARG A 11 -16.76 99.72 -177.44
C ARG A 11 -17.65 98.48 -177.24
N GLY A 12 -18.71 98.65 -176.43
CA GLY A 12 -20.02 97.95 -176.49
C GLY A 12 -20.74 97.74 -175.13
N VAL A 13 -22.04 98.06 -175.04
CA VAL A 13 -22.96 97.88 -173.88
C VAL A 13 -23.82 96.63 -174.11
N ASP A 14 -24.17 95.87 -173.05
CA ASP A 14 -25.50 95.29 -172.71
C ASP A 14 -25.42 94.14 -171.66
N TYR A 15 -26.58 93.79 -171.08
CA TYR A 15 -26.86 93.44 -169.68
C TYR A 15 -27.06 91.91 -169.42
N TRP A 16 -26.96 91.44 -168.14
CA TRP A 16 -27.48 90.16 -167.53
C TRP A 16 -26.53 88.92 -167.37
N PRO A 17 -26.64 88.01 -166.36
CA PRO A 17 -26.92 88.10 -164.90
C PRO A 17 -25.82 87.48 -163.97
N GLY A 18 -25.76 87.95 -162.71
CA GLY A 18 -24.85 87.45 -161.66
C GLY A 18 -25.47 86.51 -160.61
N PHE A 19 -26.42 85.63 -160.96
CA PHE A 19 -27.11 84.77 -159.98
C PHE A 19 -26.45 83.39 -159.71
N VAL A 20 -25.43 83.02 -160.49
CA VAL A 20 -24.80 81.67 -160.41
C VAL A 20 -23.68 81.60 -159.35
N ASP A 21 -23.03 82.72 -159.02
CA ASP A 21 -21.87 82.74 -158.12
C ASP A 21 -22.24 82.75 -156.62
N ALA A 22 -23.44 83.22 -156.28
CA ALA A 22 -23.95 83.18 -154.90
C ALA A 22 -24.44 81.78 -154.48
N LEU A 23 -24.83 80.92 -155.44
CA LEU A 23 -25.39 79.59 -155.16
C LEU A 23 -24.30 78.53 -154.91
N SER A 24 -23.17 78.61 -155.62
CA SER A 24 -22.04 77.67 -155.46
C SER A 24 -21.26 77.91 -154.16
N THR A 25 -21.03 79.17 -153.81
CA THR A 25 -20.34 79.58 -152.58
C THR A 25 -21.15 79.25 -151.33
N LEU A 26 -22.49 79.35 -151.39
CA LEU A 26 -23.39 78.97 -150.30
C LEU A 26 -23.46 77.44 -150.09
N LEU A 27 -23.38 76.65 -151.16
CA LEU A 27 -23.34 75.18 -151.09
C LEU A 27 -22.03 74.67 -150.49
N LEU A 28 -20.90 75.28 -150.86
CA LEU A 28 -19.57 74.96 -150.30
C LEU A 28 -19.46 75.34 -148.81
N ALA A 29 -20.02 76.49 -148.42
CA ALA A 29 -20.08 76.91 -147.02
C ALA A 29 -20.97 75.97 -146.18
N ILE A 30 -22.13 75.55 -146.71
CA ILE A 30 -23.02 74.60 -146.03
C ILE A 30 -22.36 73.22 -145.89
N MET A 31 -21.72 72.69 -146.94
CA MET A 31 -20.97 71.44 -146.85
C MET A 31 -19.84 71.52 -145.82
N PHE A 32 -19.08 72.61 -145.80
CA PHE A 32 -18.01 72.82 -144.83
C PHE A 32 -18.54 72.85 -143.38
N LEU A 33 -19.65 73.57 -143.14
CA LEU A 33 -20.27 73.67 -141.82
C LEU A 33 -20.87 72.32 -141.38
N LEU A 34 -21.46 71.55 -142.29
CA LEU A 34 -21.92 70.18 -142.03
C LEU A 34 -20.76 69.23 -141.69
N THR A 35 -19.63 69.30 -142.40
CA THR A 35 -18.46 68.47 -142.07
C THR A 35 -17.86 68.84 -140.71
N VAL A 36 -17.75 70.13 -140.38
CA VAL A 36 -17.29 70.57 -139.06
C VAL A 36 -18.25 70.09 -137.96
N PHE A 37 -19.56 70.15 -138.20
CA PHE A 37 -20.57 69.70 -137.24
C PHE A 37 -20.53 68.18 -137.02
N VAL A 38 -20.37 67.38 -138.08
CA VAL A 38 -20.25 65.91 -137.97
C VAL A 38 -18.95 65.53 -137.26
N VAL A 39 -17.84 66.20 -137.55
CA VAL A 39 -16.57 65.98 -136.84
C VAL A 39 -16.69 66.38 -135.36
N ALA A 40 -17.36 67.49 -135.06
CA ALA A 40 -17.62 67.91 -133.68
C ALA A 40 -18.51 66.91 -132.92
N GLN A 41 -19.59 66.42 -133.54
CA GLN A 41 -20.45 65.38 -132.95
C GLN A 41 -19.71 64.04 -132.79
N PHE A 42 -18.86 63.67 -133.74
CA PHE A 42 -18.05 62.46 -133.64
C PHE A 42 -17.03 62.55 -132.50
N ILE A 43 -16.37 63.71 -132.33
CA ILE A 43 -15.43 63.94 -131.22
C ILE A 43 -16.17 63.95 -129.88
N LEU A 44 -17.30 64.65 -129.75
CA LEU A 44 -18.11 64.66 -128.53
C LEU A 44 -18.66 63.28 -128.20
N GLY A 45 -19.15 62.53 -129.19
CA GLY A 45 -19.66 61.17 -129.00
C GLY A 45 -18.57 60.21 -128.53
N ARG A 46 -17.35 60.35 -129.04
CA ARG A 46 -16.18 59.58 -128.59
C ARG A 46 -15.75 59.97 -127.17
N GLU A 47 -15.86 61.25 -126.82
CA GLU A 47 -15.49 61.74 -125.48
C GLU A 47 -16.53 61.37 -124.41
N ILE A 48 -17.83 61.38 -124.75
CA ILE A 48 -18.91 60.92 -123.87
C ILE A 48 -18.88 59.40 -123.74
N SER A 49 -18.76 58.65 -124.85
CA SER A 49 -18.64 57.20 -124.80
C SER A 49 -17.40 56.73 -124.04
N GLY A 50 -16.27 57.45 -124.16
CA GLY A 50 -15.07 57.17 -123.37
C GLY A 50 -15.25 57.49 -121.88
N LYS A 51 -15.95 58.58 -121.54
CA LYS A 51 -16.32 58.90 -120.15
C LYS A 51 -17.29 57.87 -119.57
N ASP A 52 -18.25 57.38 -120.35
CA ASP A 52 -19.21 56.34 -119.94
C ASP A 52 -18.54 54.97 -119.75
N GLU A 53 -17.59 54.59 -120.61
CA GLU A 53 -16.77 53.38 -120.40
C GLU A 53 -15.91 53.47 -119.13
N VAL A 54 -15.31 54.63 -118.87
CA VAL A 54 -14.52 54.88 -117.64
C VAL A 54 -15.42 54.86 -116.41
N LEU A 55 -16.61 55.48 -116.47
CA LEU A 55 -17.58 55.46 -115.38
C LEU A 55 -18.10 54.05 -115.10
N ASN A 56 -18.40 53.25 -116.13
CA ASN A 56 -18.82 51.86 -115.96
C ASN A 56 -17.70 50.99 -115.37
N ARG A 57 -16.45 51.19 -115.81
CA ARG A 57 -15.28 50.51 -115.23
C ARG A 57 -15.08 50.91 -113.77
N LEU A 58 -15.13 52.20 -113.45
CA LEU A 58 -15.04 52.69 -112.07
C LEU A 58 -16.19 52.17 -111.20
N ASN A 59 -17.43 52.14 -111.69
CA ASN A 59 -18.56 51.56 -110.98
C ASN A 59 -18.38 50.06 -110.73
N SER A 60 -17.84 49.31 -111.70
CA SER A 60 -17.52 47.89 -111.50
C SER A 60 -16.40 47.68 -110.47
N GLN A 61 -15.36 48.51 -110.49
CA GLN A 61 -14.28 48.48 -109.49
C GLN A 61 -14.77 48.89 -108.10
N ILE A 62 -15.66 49.88 -108.01
CA ILE A 62 -16.29 50.28 -106.75
C ILE A 62 -17.16 49.13 -106.23
N ALA A 63 -17.92 48.44 -107.08
CA ALA A 63 -18.73 47.29 -106.68
C ALA A 63 -17.85 46.13 -106.18
N GLU A 64 -16.75 45.82 -106.89
CA GLU A 64 -15.78 44.79 -106.49
C GLU A 64 -15.08 45.13 -105.17
N LEU A 65 -14.60 46.37 -105.01
CA LEU A 65 -14.01 46.86 -103.76
C LEU A 65 -15.01 46.86 -102.61
N THR A 66 -16.29 47.18 -102.88
CA THR A 66 -17.35 47.12 -101.87
C THR A 66 -17.63 45.68 -101.45
N GLN A 67 -17.58 44.72 -102.37
CA GLN A 67 -17.75 43.31 -102.08
C GLN A 67 -16.56 42.73 -101.30
N LEU A 68 -15.32 43.11 -101.66
CA LEU A 68 -14.12 42.75 -100.93
C LEU A 68 -14.11 43.37 -99.52
N LEU A 69 -14.51 44.63 -99.39
CA LEU A 69 -14.65 45.30 -98.09
C LEU A 69 -15.74 44.65 -97.24
N ALA A 70 -16.85 44.21 -97.85
CA ALA A 70 -17.89 43.46 -97.14
C ALA A 70 -17.38 42.09 -96.66
N LEU A 71 -16.59 41.37 -97.48
CA LEU A 71 -15.98 40.10 -97.11
C LEU A 71 -14.92 40.26 -96.00
N GLU A 72 -14.08 41.31 -96.08
CA GLU A 72 -13.07 41.63 -95.07
C GLU A 72 -13.72 42.04 -93.74
N LYS A 73 -14.77 42.86 -93.78
CA LYS A 73 -15.59 43.17 -92.60
C LYS A 73 -16.26 41.93 -92.01
N SER A 74 -16.80 41.03 -92.84
CA SER A 74 -17.38 39.77 -92.38
C SER A 74 -16.34 38.86 -91.73
N GLY A 75 -15.18 38.67 -92.35
CA GLY A 75 -14.10 37.87 -91.79
C GLY A 75 -13.53 38.46 -90.50
N LYS A 76 -13.45 39.80 -90.40
CA LYS A 76 -13.11 40.48 -89.15
C LYS A 76 -14.16 40.23 -88.07
N GLN A 77 -15.46 40.29 -88.39
CA GLN A 77 -16.53 39.98 -87.46
C GLN A 77 -16.44 38.52 -86.97
N ASP A 78 -16.21 37.56 -87.88
CA ASP A 78 -16.05 36.13 -87.51
C ASP A 78 -14.83 35.91 -86.59
N LEU A 79 -13.72 36.64 -86.83
CA LEU A 79 -12.55 36.62 -85.95
C LEU A 79 -12.87 37.23 -84.58
N GLU A 80 -13.60 38.34 -84.52
CA GLU A 80 -14.04 38.95 -83.26
C GLU A 80 -14.96 37.98 -82.47
N ASP A 81 -15.88 37.30 -83.15
CA ASP A 81 -16.81 36.34 -82.54
C ASP A 81 -16.07 35.09 -82.03
N THR A 82 -15.12 34.55 -82.81
CA THR A 82 -14.28 33.41 -82.38
C THR A 82 -13.37 33.79 -81.22
N LEU A 83 -12.81 35.00 -81.21
CA LEU A 83 -11.98 35.51 -80.11
C LEU A 83 -12.83 35.67 -78.84
N ALA A 84 -14.06 36.17 -78.95
CA ALA A 84 -15.01 36.25 -77.83
C ALA A 84 -15.39 34.85 -77.31
N ALA A 85 -15.64 33.88 -78.19
CA ALA A 85 -15.94 32.50 -77.80
C ALA A 85 -14.74 31.82 -77.10
N LEU A 86 -13.52 32.02 -77.61
CA LEU A 86 -12.29 31.51 -77.01
C LEU A 86 -12.02 32.16 -75.65
N GLN A 87 -12.23 33.47 -75.52
CA GLN A 87 -12.14 34.18 -74.23
C GLN A 87 -13.13 33.63 -73.21
N SER A 88 -14.38 33.37 -73.63
CA SER A 88 -15.39 32.76 -72.76
C SER A 88 -15.01 31.33 -72.33
N SER A 89 -14.51 30.52 -73.27
CA SER A 89 -14.05 29.15 -72.99
C SER A 89 -12.83 29.14 -72.04
N LEU A 90 -11.87 30.03 -72.25
CA LEU A 90 -10.71 30.19 -71.37
C LEU A 90 -11.14 30.60 -69.96
N ALA A 91 -12.02 31.59 -69.84
CA ALA A 91 -12.56 32.02 -68.55
C ALA A 91 -13.31 30.88 -67.82
N SER A 92 -14.07 30.06 -68.55
CA SER A 92 -14.71 28.85 -68.00
C SER A 92 -13.68 27.84 -67.49
N SER A 93 -12.62 27.58 -68.27
CA SER A 93 -11.58 26.62 -67.89
C SER A 93 -10.74 27.11 -66.69
N GLU A 94 -10.43 28.40 -66.63
CA GLU A 94 -9.75 29.01 -65.48
C GLU A 94 -10.59 28.94 -64.20
N SER A 95 -11.90 29.15 -64.32
CA SER A 95 -12.85 28.99 -63.21
C SER A 95 -12.90 27.53 -62.73
N GLU A 96 -12.99 26.57 -63.66
CA GLU A 96 -13.02 25.14 -63.34
C GLU A 96 -11.69 24.67 -62.71
N ARG A 97 -10.55 25.14 -63.22
CA ARG A 97 -9.24 24.89 -62.62
C ARG A 97 -9.14 25.46 -61.20
N SER A 98 -9.66 26.67 -60.98
CA SER A 98 -9.67 27.30 -59.65
C SER A 98 -10.52 26.51 -58.67
N ARG A 99 -11.71 26.05 -59.12
CA ARG A 99 -12.59 25.19 -58.31
C ARG A 99 -11.96 23.84 -57.99
N LEU A 100 -11.30 23.20 -58.96
CA LEU A 100 -10.59 21.93 -58.74
C LEU A 100 -9.41 22.11 -57.79
N GLN A 101 -8.68 23.21 -57.90
CA GLN A 101 -7.59 23.54 -56.96
C GLN A 101 -8.13 23.69 -55.53
N GLU A 102 -9.24 24.40 -55.34
CA GLU A 102 -9.87 24.56 -54.02
C GLU A 102 -10.36 23.21 -53.43
N LEU A 103 -10.91 22.33 -54.27
CA LEU A 103 -11.29 20.97 -53.85
C LEU A 103 -10.07 20.11 -53.48
N LEU A 104 -8.96 20.26 -54.19
CA LEU A 104 -7.70 19.56 -53.87
C LEU A 104 -7.08 20.08 -52.58
N ASP A 105 -7.06 21.40 -52.37
CA ASP A 105 -6.51 22.03 -51.17
C ASP A 105 -7.34 21.67 -49.93
N SER A 106 -8.68 21.67 -50.05
CA SER A 106 -9.57 21.19 -48.98
C SER A 106 -9.41 19.69 -48.73
N GLY A 107 -9.31 18.87 -49.78
CA GLY A 107 -9.04 17.44 -49.67
C GLY A 107 -7.71 17.14 -48.97
N ALA A 108 -6.63 17.83 -49.35
CA ALA A 108 -5.32 17.72 -48.71
C ALA A 108 -5.40 18.11 -47.23
N GLY A 109 -6.06 19.22 -46.89
CA GLY A 109 -6.28 19.62 -45.50
C GLY A 109 -7.03 18.58 -44.66
N THR A 110 -8.03 17.90 -45.24
CA THR A 110 -8.73 16.81 -44.53
C THR A 110 -7.86 15.57 -44.33
N ALA A 111 -7.02 15.22 -45.31
CA ALA A 111 -6.09 14.10 -45.22
C ALA A 111 -5.02 14.36 -44.15
N ASP A 112 -4.48 15.58 -44.09
CA ASP A 112 -3.52 15.99 -43.06
C ASP A 112 -4.14 15.97 -41.66
N ALA A 113 -5.37 16.46 -41.52
CA ALA A 113 -6.10 16.39 -40.25
C ALA A 113 -6.38 14.94 -39.80
N ALA A 114 -6.71 14.05 -40.74
CA ALA A 114 -6.89 12.62 -40.48
C ALA A 114 -5.58 11.96 -40.05
N ASN A 115 -4.47 12.22 -40.76
CA ASN A 115 -3.15 11.71 -40.41
C ASN A 115 -2.69 12.20 -39.03
N ALA A 116 -2.90 13.48 -38.71
CA ALA A 116 -2.59 14.03 -37.39
C ALA A 116 -3.44 13.37 -36.28
N LYS A 117 -4.69 13.00 -36.58
CA LYS A 117 -5.54 12.27 -35.63
C LYS A 117 -5.08 10.82 -35.45
N VAL A 118 -4.68 10.13 -36.53
CA VAL A 118 -4.12 8.77 -36.46
C VAL A 118 -2.82 8.77 -35.67
N GLY A 119 -1.93 9.76 -35.88
CA GLY A 119 -0.70 9.91 -35.10
C GLY A 119 -0.98 10.01 -33.60
N ARG A 120 -1.88 10.91 -33.19
CA ARG A 120 -2.28 11.08 -31.78
C ARG A 120 -2.89 9.80 -31.18
N LEU A 121 -3.82 9.15 -31.89
CA LEU A 121 -4.43 7.91 -31.41
C LEU A 121 -3.42 6.77 -31.30
N THR A 122 -2.40 6.75 -32.16
CA THR A 122 -1.31 5.76 -32.09
C THR A 122 -0.44 6.02 -30.85
N GLU A 123 -0.08 7.27 -30.59
CA GLU A 123 0.65 7.66 -29.38
C GLU A 123 -0.12 7.33 -28.10
N GLU A 124 -1.43 7.63 -28.05
CA GLU A 124 -2.31 7.28 -26.94
C GLU A 124 -2.39 5.75 -26.73
N LEU A 125 -2.55 4.99 -27.82
CA LEU A 125 -2.61 3.53 -27.76
C LEU A 125 -1.30 2.92 -27.25
N ASP A 126 -0.16 3.44 -27.69
CA ASP A 126 1.13 2.95 -27.23
C ASP A 126 1.42 3.35 -25.77
N ALA A 127 0.97 4.52 -25.34
CA ALA A 127 0.99 4.89 -23.93
C ALA A 127 0.14 3.94 -23.07
N GLU A 128 -1.08 3.62 -23.52
CA GLU A 128 -1.99 2.69 -22.82
C GLU A 128 -1.40 1.27 -22.75
N LYS A 129 -0.82 0.78 -23.85
CA LYS A 129 -0.12 -0.52 -23.85
C LYS A 129 1.02 -0.56 -22.85
N GLN A 130 1.81 0.52 -22.73
CA GLN A 130 2.88 0.60 -21.75
C GLN A 130 2.35 0.58 -20.32
N VAL A 131 1.26 1.31 -20.04
CA VAL A 131 0.60 1.29 -18.73
C VAL A 131 0.08 -0.11 -18.40
N SER A 132 -0.60 -0.76 -19.36
CA SER A 132 -1.09 -2.13 -19.21
C SER A 132 0.05 -3.13 -18.96
N ALA A 133 1.15 -3.03 -19.71
CA ALA A 133 2.33 -3.88 -19.50
C ALA A 133 2.95 -3.69 -18.11
N ARG A 134 3.05 -2.45 -17.62
CA ARG A 134 3.51 -2.15 -16.25
C ARG A 134 2.56 -2.73 -15.22
N ALA A 135 1.24 -2.57 -15.39
CA ALA A 135 0.24 -3.12 -14.50
C ALA A 135 0.32 -4.66 -14.43
N MET A 136 0.50 -5.34 -15.56
CA MET A 136 0.69 -6.79 -15.61
C MET A 136 1.95 -7.23 -14.83
N SER A 137 3.07 -6.52 -15.01
CA SER A 137 4.29 -6.81 -14.24
C SER A 137 4.11 -6.60 -12.73
N GLN A 138 3.31 -5.61 -12.33
CA GLN A 138 2.98 -5.35 -10.93
C GLN A 138 2.08 -6.44 -10.35
N ILE A 139 1.10 -6.92 -11.12
CA ILE A 139 0.23 -8.05 -10.72
C ILE A 139 1.07 -9.32 -10.55
N GLU A 140 2.01 -9.60 -11.44
CA GLU A 140 2.91 -10.75 -11.32
C GLU A 140 3.76 -10.67 -10.06
N LEU A 141 4.37 -9.52 -9.78
CA LEU A 141 5.12 -9.29 -8.55
C LEU A 141 4.24 -9.47 -7.30
N LEU A 142 3.03 -8.91 -7.30
CA LEU A 142 2.09 -9.04 -6.18
C LEU A 142 1.67 -10.50 -5.98
N ASN A 143 1.44 -11.26 -7.06
CA ASN A 143 1.14 -12.69 -6.97
C ASN A 143 2.31 -13.48 -6.37
N GLN A 144 3.55 -13.17 -6.75
CA GLN A 144 4.74 -13.77 -6.14
C GLN A 144 4.85 -13.42 -4.65
N GLN A 145 4.58 -12.16 -4.28
CA GLN A 145 4.55 -11.73 -2.87
C GLN A 145 3.45 -12.44 -2.07
N ILE A 146 2.25 -12.58 -2.62
CA ILE A 146 1.13 -13.30 -1.98
C ILE A 146 1.50 -14.77 -1.79
N ALA A 147 2.13 -15.41 -2.78
CA ALA A 147 2.60 -16.78 -2.65
C ALA A 147 3.65 -16.93 -1.54
N ALA A 148 4.61 -15.99 -1.46
CA ALA A 148 5.61 -15.96 -0.40
C ALA A 148 4.99 -15.76 0.99
N LEU A 149 4.01 -14.85 1.12
CA LEU A 149 3.29 -14.62 2.38
C LEU A 149 2.48 -15.85 2.79
N ARG A 150 1.83 -16.54 1.86
CA ARG A 150 1.12 -17.80 2.15
C ARG A 150 2.07 -18.89 2.64
N ALA A 151 3.25 -19.00 2.05
CA ALA A 151 4.28 -19.94 2.51
C ALA A 151 4.79 -19.58 3.93
N GLN A 152 4.98 -18.29 4.22
CA GLN A 152 5.34 -17.83 5.56
C GLN A 152 4.25 -18.13 6.59
N ILE A 153 2.98 -17.89 6.27
CA ILE A 153 1.85 -18.20 7.15
C ILE A 153 1.81 -19.71 7.44
N ALA A 154 1.94 -20.56 6.42
CA ALA A 154 1.96 -22.01 6.60
C ALA A 154 3.12 -22.47 7.52
N ALA A 155 4.31 -21.89 7.36
CA ALA A 155 5.45 -22.20 8.23
C ALA A 155 5.23 -21.76 9.68
N VAL A 156 4.58 -20.61 9.89
CA VAL A 156 4.22 -20.12 11.24
C VAL A 156 3.14 -20.99 11.88
N GLU A 157 2.13 -21.41 11.11
CA GLU A 157 1.10 -22.34 11.58
C GLU A 157 1.69 -23.69 12.00
N GLU A 158 2.61 -24.25 11.21
CA GLU A 158 3.32 -25.49 11.56
C GLU A 158 4.17 -25.33 12.84
N ALA A 159 4.89 -24.22 12.95
CA ALA A 159 5.68 -23.92 14.15
C ALA A 159 4.79 -23.74 15.40
N LEU A 160 3.62 -23.11 15.25
CA LEU A 160 2.65 -22.94 16.33
C LEU A 160 2.10 -24.29 16.79
N GLN A 161 1.66 -25.15 15.86
CA GLN A 161 1.16 -26.49 16.17
C GLN A 161 2.22 -27.34 16.88
N ALA A 162 3.49 -27.27 16.44
CA ALA A 162 4.60 -27.96 17.10
C ALA A 162 4.84 -27.45 18.53
N SER A 163 4.72 -26.13 18.75
CA SER A 163 4.83 -25.53 20.08
C SER A 163 3.68 -25.96 21.00
N GLU A 164 2.45 -25.91 20.52
CA GLU A 164 1.27 -26.32 21.29
C GLU A 164 1.33 -27.80 21.70
N ALA A 165 1.76 -28.68 20.78
CA ALA A 165 1.97 -30.09 21.09
C ALA A 165 3.04 -30.31 22.17
N LYS A 166 4.13 -29.53 22.12
CA LYS A 166 5.20 -29.58 23.14
C LYS A 166 4.71 -29.07 24.49
N ASP A 167 3.89 -28.03 24.51
CA ASP A 167 3.32 -27.48 25.74
C ASP A 167 2.33 -28.47 26.38
N GLN A 168 1.46 -29.09 25.59
CA GLN A 168 0.56 -30.13 26.07
C GLN A 168 1.32 -31.33 26.65
N ALA A 169 2.40 -31.77 25.98
CA ALA A 169 3.27 -32.83 26.50
C ALA A 169 3.97 -32.42 27.80
N SER A 170 4.36 -31.16 27.94
CA SER A 170 5.01 -30.64 29.14
C SER A 170 4.02 -30.50 30.31
N GLN A 171 2.80 -30.00 30.07
CA GLN A 171 1.73 -29.97 31.06
C GLN A 171 1.38 -31.39 31.57
N THR A 172 1.28 -32.35 30.66
CA THR A 172 1.05 -33.76 31.02
C THR A 172 2.17 -34.31 31.90
N ARG A 173 3.44 -34.01 31.56
CA ARG A 173 4.59 -34.39 32.40
C ARG A 173 4.56 -33.74 33.78
N ILE A 174 4.23 -32.44 33.86
CA ILE A 174 4.12 -31.72 35.14
C ILE A 174 3.01 -32.33 36.01
N ALA A 175 1.84 -32.61 35.43
CA ALA A 175 0.74 -33.26 36.14
C ALA A 175 1.13 -34.65 36.64
N ASP A 176 1.84 -35.44 35.83
CA ASP A 176 2.33 -36.75 36.23
C ASP A 176 3.36 -36.68 37.37
N LEU A 177 4.34 -35.77 37.26
CA LEU A 177 5.32 -35.50 38.30
C LEU A 177 4.66 -35.04 39.60
N GLY A 178 3.67 -34.15 39.52
CA GLY A 178 2.90 -33.69 40.67
C GLY A 178 2.18 -34.84 41.39
N ARG A 179 1.53 -35.74 40.63
CA ARG A 179 0.91 -36.94 41.21
C ARG A 179 1.93 -37.85 41.88
N ARG A 180 3.06 -38.15 41.22
CA ARG A 180 4.12 -38.99 41.79
C ARG A 180 4.70 -38.40 43.07
N LEU A 181 4.94 -37.08 43.07
CA LEU A 181 5.46 -36.36 44.23
C LEU A 181 4.47 -36.41 45.38
N ASN A 182 3.18 -36.18 45.13
CA ASN A 182 2.15 -36.24 46.16
C ASN A 182 2.03 -37.65 46.76
N VAL A 183 2.10 -38.71 45.93
CA VAL A 183 2.09 -40.10 46.41
C VAL A 183 3.34 -40.39 47.25
N ALA A 184 4.53 -40.00 46.78
CA ALA A 184 5.77 -40.20 47.52
C ALA A 184 5.79 -39.43 48.85
N LEU A 185 5.28 -38.19 48.87
CA LEU A 185 5.15 -37.39 50.08
C LEU A 185 4.16 -38.04 51.07
N ALA A 186 3.00 -38.51 50.59
CA ALA A 186 2.03 -39.19 51.42
C ALA A 186 2.60 -40.47 52.05
N GLN A 187 3.35 -41.27 51.27
CA GLN A 187 4.05 -42.45 51.77
C GLN A 187 5.07 -42.06 52.85
N ARG A 188 5.88 -41.03 52.63
CA ARG A 188 6.89 -40.59 53.61
C ARG A 188 6.27 -40.07 54.90
N VAL A 189 5.19 -39.29 54.81
CA VAL A 189 4.42 -38.81 55.97
C VAL A 189 3.78 -39.98 56.73
N GLN A 190 3.27 -40.99 56.03
CA GLN A 190 2.71 -42.19 56.65
C GLN A 190 3.78 -43.02 57.36
N GLU A 191 4.95 -43.20 56.75
CA GLU A 191 6.12 -43.85 57.38
C GLU A 191 6.54 -43.11 58.65
N LEU A 192 6.70 -41.79 58.59
CA LEU A 192 7.04 -40.96 59.76
C LEU A 192 6.00 -41.09 60.87
N ASN A 193 4.70 -41.05 60.54
CA ASN A 193 3.63 -41.23 61.53
C ASN A 193 3.64 -42.62 62.17
N ARG A 194 3.96 -43.67 61.39
CA ARG A 194 4.08 -45.04 61.91
C ARG A 194 5.26 -45.14 62.89
N TYR A 195 6.45 -44.71 62.49
CA TYR A 195 7.62 -44.74 63.36
C TYR A 195 7.43 -43.89 64.62
N ARG A 196 6.79 -42.73 64.50
CA ARG A 196 6.42 -41.89 65.64
C ARG A 196 5.52 -42.66 66.60
N SER A 197 4.47 -43.32 66.10
CA SER A 197 3.54 -44.10 66.94
C SER A 197 4.21 -45.30 67.62
N ASP A 198 5.04 -46.05 66.88
CA ASP A 198 5.77 -47.21 67.41
C ASP A 198 6.76 -46.78 68.51
N PHE A 199 7.47 -45.67 68.28
CA PHE A 199 8.37 -45.06 69.26
C PHE A 199 7.63 -44.65 70.54
N PHE A 200 6.50 -43.94 70.41
CA PHE A 200 5.74 -43.49 71.58
C PHE A 200 5.08 -44.64 72.34
N GLY A 201 4.68 -45.70 71.65
CA GLY A 201 4.17 -46.92 72.27
C GLY A 201 5.21 -47.55 73.20
N ARG A 202 6.44 -47.71 72.72
CA ARG A 202 7.56 -48.27 73.51
C ARG A 202 7.98 -47.37 74.66
N LEU A 203 8.12 -46.07 74.41
CA LEU A 203 8.45 -45.10 75.46
C LEU A 203 7.38 -45.07 76.55
N ARG A 204 6.11 -45.19 76.15
CA ARG A 204 5.00 -45.33 77.09
C ARG A 204 5.15 -46.60 77.92
N GLU A 205 5.46 -47.75 77.34
CA GLU A 205 5.65 -49.01 78.08
C GLU A 205 6.74 -48.89 79.16
N ILE A 206 7.89 -48.27 78.84
CA ILE A 206 9.02 -48.08 79.77
C ILE A 206 8.70 -47.08 80.90
N LEU A 207 7.79 -46.13 80.65
CA LEU A 207 7.46 -45.04 81.58
C LEU A 207 6.09 -45.18 82.28
N SER A 208 5.27 -46.18 81.93
CA SER A 208 3.90 -46.34 82.45
C SER A 208 3.83 -46.78 83.92
N ASP A 209 4.83 -47.51 84.41
CA ASP A 209 4.86 -48.05 85.79
C ASP A 209 5.35 -47.03 86.85
N ARG A 210 5.37 -45.74 86.52
CA ARG A 210 5.99 -44.70 87.36
C ARG A 210 4.92 -43.78 87.95
N GLU A 211 4.74 -43.85 89.27
CA GLU A 211 3.68 -43.15 90.03
C GLU A 211 3.66 -41.62 89.84
N ASN A 212 4.79 -41.02 89.45
CA ASN A 212 4.95 -39.56 89.33
C ASN A 212 4.83 -39.03 87.88
N ILE A 213 4.49 -39.88 86.91
CA ILE A 213 4.42 -39.50 85.49
C ILE A 213 2.98 -39.60 85.01
N ARG A 214 2.43 -38.49 84.50
CA ARG A 214 1.14 -38.50 83.81
C ARG A 214 1.33 -38.49 82.30
N ILE A 215 0.65 -39.40 81.61
CA ILE A 215 0.68 -39.46 80.15
C ILE A 215 -0.57 -38.76 79.61
N VAL A 216 -0.38 -37.70 78.83
CA VAL A 216 -1.46 -36.95 78.17
C VAL A 216 -1.18 -36.92 76.66
N GLY A 217 -1.88 -37.76 75.90
CA GLY A 217 -1.62 -37.91 74.46
C GLY A 217 -0.22 -38.45 74.19
N ASP A 218 0.62 -37.63 73.55
CA ASP A 218 2.03 -37.89 73.21
C ASP A 218 3.03 -37.16 74.14
N ARG A 219 2.56 -36.69 75.29
CA ARG A 219 3.34 -35.89 76.25
C ARG A 219 3.44 -36.59 77.60
N PHE A 220 4.65 -36.62 78.16
CA PHE A 220 4.89 -37.04 79.55
C PHE A 220 4.96 -35.81 80.44
N VAL A 221 4.09 -35.75 81.44
CA VAL A 221 3.93 -34.58 82.31
C VAL A 221 4.45 -34.92 83.71
N PHE A 222 5.43 -34.13 84.15
CA PHE A 222 6.00 -34.16 85.49
C PHE A 222 5.58 -32.92 86.25
N GLN A 223 5.09 -33.08 87.47
CA GLN A 223 4.81 -31.93 88.34
C GLN A 223 6.12 -31.27 88.77
N SER A 224 6.15 -29.93 88.77
CA SER A 224 7.38 -29.20 89.05
C SER A 224 7.92 -29.46 90.46
N GLU A 225 7.04 -29.72 91.42
CA GLU A 225 7.36 -29.97 92.84
C GLU A 225 8.09 -31.30 93.06
N VAL A 226 7.96 -32.23 92.12
CA VAL A 226 8.69 -33.52 92.15
C VAL A 226 10.12 -33.34 91.64
N LEU A 227 10.36 -32.32 90.82
CA LEU A 227 11.63 -32.11 90.15
C LEU A 227 12.46 -30.99 90.79
N PHE A 228 11.80 -29.96 91.31
CA PHE A 228 12.42 -28.72 91.74
C PHE A 228 11.89 -28.29 93.11
N PRO A 229 12.74 -27.60 93.91
CA PRO A 229 12.25 -26.88 95.07
C PRO A 229 11.33 -25.73 94.64
N VAL A 230 10.45 -25.31 95.55
CA VAL A 230 9.50 -24.20 95.32
C VAL A 230 10.24 -22.95 94.85
N GLY A 231 9.81 -22.38 93.71
CA GLY A 231 10.43 -21.19 93.10
C GLY A 231 11.83 -21.40 92.50
N GLY A 232 12.40 -22.61 92.61
CA GLY A 232 13.70 -22.95 92.04
C GLY A 232 13.61 -23.56 90.64
N ALA A 233 14.76 -23.62 89.97
CA ALA A 233 14.92 -24.32 88.69
C ALA A 233 16.08 -25.34 88.69
N ASP A 234 16.76 -25.49 89.82
CA ASP A 234 17.80 -26.50 89.99
C ASP A 234 17.15 -27.80 90.49
N LEU A 235 17.46 -28.93 89.86
CA LEU A 235 16.87 -30.22 90.21
C LEU A 235 17.28 -30.66 91.62
N ASP A 236 16.31 -31.02 92.45
CA ASP A 236 16.60 -31.63 93.76
C ASP A 236 16.96 -33.12 93.64
N ALA A 237 17.27 -33.78 94.75
CA ALA A 237 17.69 -35.18 94.73
C ALA A 237 16.61 -36.14 94.19
N ALA A 238 15.33 -35.83 94.42
CA ALA A 238 14.22 -36.63 93.91
C ALA A 238 14.05 -36.41 92.40
N GLY A 239 14.11 -35.16 91.95
CA GLY A 239 14.09 -34.79 90.55
C GLY A 239 15.25 -35.40 89.75
N GLN A 240 16.44 -35.42 90.33
CA GLN A 240 17.60 -36.08 89.76
C GLN A 240 17.37 -37.60 89.57
N ALA A 241 16.82 -38.28 90.58
CA ALA A 241 16.50 -39.70 90.48
C ALA A 241 15.45 -39.99 89.40
N GLU A 242 14.45 -39.12 89.21
CA GLU A 242 13.48 -39.24 88.12
C GLU A 242 14.11 -38.97 86.74
N MET A 243 15.00 -37.99 86.64
CA MET A 243 15.70 -37.71 85.39
C MET A 243 16.75 -38.77 85.03
N ASP A 244 17.32 -39.47 86.00
CA ASP A 244 18.19 -40.64 85.76
C ASP A 244 17.44 -41.77 85.07
N LYS A 245 16.22 -42.05 85.55
CA LYS A 245 15.32 -43.05 84.95
C LYS A 245 14.93 -42.65 83.53
N LEU A 246 14.61 -41.38 83.32
CA LEU A 246 14.28 -40.84 81.99
C LEU A 246 15.47 -40.92 81.04
N ALA A 247 16.67 -40.54 81.49
CA ALA A 247 17.89 -40.61 80.69
C ALA A 247 18.19 -42.03 80.23
N ALA A 248 18.07 -43.02 81.14
CA ALA A 248 18.25 -44.43 80.79
C ALA A 248 17.24 -44.89 79.73
N ALA A 249 15.95 -44.57 79.90
CA ALA A 249 14.91 -44.92 78.94
C ALA A 249 15.13 -44.26 77.56
N VAL A 250 15.57 -43.00 77.54
CA VAL A 250 15.86 -42.28 76.30
C VAL A 250 17.08 -42.87 75.59
N LEU A 251 18.12 -43.28 76.33
CA LEU A 251 19.32 -43.90 75.76
C LEU A 251 19.03 -45.28 75.17
N GLU A 252 18.32 -46.13 75.91
CA GLU A 252 17.89 -47.46 75.44
C GLU A 252 17.07 -47.34 74.16
N LEU A 253 16.09 -46.42 74.15
CA LEU A 253 15.24 -46.23 72.99
C LEU A 253 15.98 -45.57 71.82
N ALA A 254 16.97 -44.71 72.07
CA ALA A 254 17.77 -44.07 71.03
C ALA A 254 18.57 -45.08 70.18
N GLU A 255 18.95 -46.23 70.74
CA GLU A 255 19.65 -47.31 70.01
C GLU A 255 18.74 -48.03 69.02
N GLU A 256 17.42 -48.08 69.28
CA GLU A 256 16.45 -48.74 68.41
C GLU A 256 15.93 -47.83 67.28
N ILE A 257 16.17 -46.51 67.35
CA ILE A 257 15.65 -45.56 66.37
C ILE A 257 16.60 -45.47 65.16
N PRO A 258 16.11 -45.71 63.93
CA PRO A 258 16.90 -45.54 62.73
C PRO A 258 17.48 -44.11 62.62
N SER A 259 18.74 -44.03 62.22
CA SER A 259 19.49 -42.76 62.13
C SER A 259 18.87 -41.75 61.14
N GLU A 260 18.04 -42.24 60.22
CA GLU A 260 17.32 -41.49 59.19
C GLU A 260 16.15 -40.67 59.77
N ILE A 261 15.78 -40.89 61.04
CA ILE A 261 14.73 -40.15 61.73
C ILE A 261 15.36 -39.00 62.51
N ASN A 262 15.07 -37.76 62.09
CA ASN A 262 15.52 -36.53 62.72
C ASN A 262 14.66 -36.15 63.94
N TRP A 263 14.50 -37.08 64.89
CA TRP A 263 13.77 -36.83 66.14
C TRP A 263 14.57 -35.99 67.13
N VAL A 264 13.85 -35.24 67.98
CA VAL A 264 14.36 -34.58 69.18
C VAL A 264 13.34 -34.74 70.32
N LEU A 265 13.84 -34.88 71.55
CA LEU A 265 13.06 -34.81 72.78
C LEU A 265 13.00 -33.36 73.24
N ARG A 266 11.81 -32.77 73.12
CA ARG A 266 11.53 -31.41 73.56
C ARG A 266 11.04 -31.43 75.00
N VAL A 267 11.70 -30.63 75.84
CA VAL A 267 11.38 -30.37 77.23
C VAL A 267 10.68 -29.01 77.31
N ASP A 268 9.39 -29.03 77.62
CA ASP A 268 8.54 -27.86 77.72
C ASP A 268 8.35 -27.50 79.21
N GLY A 269 8.81 -26.32 79.61
CA GLY A 269 8.60 -25.80 80.96
C GLY A 269 7.34 -24.93 81.03
N HIS A 270 6.56 -25.11 82.09
CA HIS A 270 5.36 -24.32 82.35
C HIS A 270 5.32 -23.84 83.80
N THR A 271 4.66 -22.70 84.01
CA THR A 271 4.33 -22.17 85.34
C THR A 271 2.81 -22.11 85.50
N ASP A 272 2.36 -21.82 86.71
CA ASP A 272 1.01 -21.33 86.91
C ASP A 272 0.92 -19.81 86.64
N ALA A 273 -0.29 -19.27 86.78
CA ALA A 273 -0.61 -17.86 86.54
C ALA A 273 -0.26 -16.91 87.71
N SER A 274 0.34 -17.42 88.79
CA SER A 274 0.74 -16.59 89.92
C SER A 274 1.92 -15.72 89.50
N PRO A 275 1.84 -14.39 89.65
CA PRO A 275 2.94 -13.51 89.29
C PRO A 275 4.15 -13.76 90.18
N LEU A 276 5.34 -13.84 89.57
CA LEU A 276 6.59 -13.72 90.33
C LEU A 276 6.73 -12.28 90.82
N THR A 277 7.34 -12.09 91.99
CA THR A 277 7.55 -10.77 92.58
C THR A 277 8.52 -9.88 91.77
N GLY A 278 9.19 -10.44 90.76
CA GLY A 278 10.17 -9.76 89.91
C GLY A 278 11.50 -9.41 90.60
N THR A 279 11.59 -9.64 91.92
CA THR A 279 12.75 -9.34 92.78
C THR A 279 13.60 -10.56 93.10
N GLY A 280 13.17 -11.76 92.66
CA GLY A 280 13.90 -13.02 92.82
C GLY A 280 14.91 -13.28 91.71
N ARG A 281 15.46 -14.51 91.67
CA ARG A 281 16.44 -14.93 90.65
C ARG A 281 15.90 -14.89 89.21
N TYR A 282 14.60 -15.05 89.03
CA TYR A 282 13.91 -15.00 87.74
C TYR A 282 12.95 -13.82 87.72
N ARG A 283 12.95 -13.07 86.62
CA ARG A 283 12.19 -11.82 86.48
C ARG A 283 10.71 -12.06 86.19
N ASP A 284 10.41 -13.12 85.45
CA ASP A 284 9.05 -13.51 85.06
C ASP A 284 8.91 -15.03 84.88
N ASN A 285 7.67 -15.45 84.63
CA ASN A 285 7.31 -16.86 84.43
C ASN A 285 7.93 -17.45 83.14
N TRP A 286 8.28 -16.62 82.16
CA TRP A 286 9.00 -17.06 80.95
C TRP A 286 10.43 -17.48 81.29
N GLU A 287 11.16 -16.67 82.07
CA GLU A 287 12.51 -16.99 82.52
C GLU A 287 12.52 -18.23 83.41
N LEU A 288 11.59 -18.34 84.37
CA LEU A 288 11.52 -19.49 85.28
C LEU A 288 11.22 -20.80 84.53
N SER A 289 10.22 -20.80 83.65
CA SER A 289 9.88 -21.99 82.86
C SER A 289 11.01 -22.41 81.93
N SER A 290 11.65 -21.46 81.24
CA SER A 290 12.78 -21.71 80.35
C SER A 290 14.00 -22.24 81.12
N ALA A 291 14.27 -21.68 82.30
CA ALA A 291 15.36 -22.12 83.16
C ALA A 291 15.14 -23.57 83.63
N ARG A 292 13.92 -23.92 84.06
CA ARG A 292 13.57 -25.29 84.48
C ARG A 292 13.73 -26.29 83.34
N ALA A 293 13.21 -25.98 82.15
CA ALA A 293 13.37 -26.83 80.96
C ALA A 293 14.86 -27.00 80.61
N THR A 294 15.64 -25.93 80.68
CA THR A 294 17.08 -25.96 80.43
C THR A 294 17.83 -26.80 81.45
N SER A 295 17.47 -26.73 82.73
CA SER A 295 18.08 -27.56 83.79
C SER A 295 17.85 -29.05 83.55
N VAL A 296 16.64 -29.43 83.17
CA VAL A 296 16.33 -30.82 82.78
C VAL A 296 17.16 -31.25 81.58
N VAL A 297 17.20 -30.45 80.50
CA VAL A 297 18.04 -30.76 79.33
C VAL A 297 19.50 -30.93 79.70
N LYS A 298 20.07 -29.99 80.46
CA LYS A 298 21.48 -30.06 80.90
C LYS A 298 21.75 -31.28 81.76
N TYR A 299 20.80 -31.69 82.58
CA TYR A 299 20.91 -32.90 83.38
C TYR A 299 20.85 -34.17 82.51
N LEU A 300 19.93 -34.25 81.55
CA LEU A 300 19.88 -35.39 80.63
C LEU A 300 21.18 -35.51 79.80
N ILE A 301 21.76 -34.37 79.39
CA ILE A 301 23.08 -34.34 78.73
C ILE A 301 24.18 -34.87 79.65
N SER A 302 24.18 -34.49 80.94
CA SER A 302 25.18 -34.99 81.90
C SER A 302 25.06 -36.50 82.15
N ARG A 303 23.90 -37.09 81.87
CA ARG A 303 23.65 -38.54 81.89
C ARG A 303 23.88 -39.25 80.55
N GLY A 304 24.34 -38.53 79.53
CA GLY A 304 24.79 -39.11 78.26
C GLY A 304 23.82 -38.96 77.09
N VAL A 305 22.64 -38.36 77.28
CA VAL A 305 21.71 -38.11 76.17
C VAL A 305 22.32 -37.10 75.20
N PRO A 306 22.42 -37.39 73.90
CA PRO A 306 23.04 -36.48 72.93
C PRO A 306 22.36 -35.11 72.88
N ALA A 307 23.14 -34.04 73.02
CA ALA A 307 22.61 -32.67 73.06
C ALA A 307 21.85 -32.27 71.78
N ASN A 308 22.23 -32.84 70.62
CA ASN A 308 21.54 -32.63 69.34
C ASN A 308 20.17 -33.33 69.24
N ARG A 309 19.81 -34.17 70.23
CA ARG A 309 18.50 -34.82 70.37
C ARG A 309 17.63 -34.15 71.43
N LEU A 310 18.04 -33.02 72.00
CA LEU A 310 17.32 -32.33 73.07
C LEU A 310 17.00 -30.90 72.70
N VAL A 311 15.81 -30.43 73.08
CA VAL A 311 15.38 -29.04 72.92
C VAL A 311 14.72 -28.60 74.22
N ALA A 312 15.09 -27.44 74.75
CA ALA A 312 14.39 -26.81 75.86
C ALA A 312 13.50 -25.67 75.35
N ALA A 313 12.25 -25.61 75.80
CA ALA A 313 11.33 -24.51 75.53
C ALA A 313 10.62 -24.11 76.83
N GLY A 314 10.57 -22.82 77.14
CA GLY A 314 9.68 -22.30 78.17
C GLY A 314 8.39 -21.78 77.55
N PHE A 315 7.27 -21.90 78.24
CA PHE A 315 5.97 -21.36 77.82
C PHE A 315 5.32 -20.44 78.86
N GLY A 316 5.98 -20.26 80.02
CA GLY A 316 5.40 -19.54 81.16
C GLY A 316 4.02 -20.08 81.53
N GLU A 317 3.11 -19.16 81.83
CA GLU A 317 1.71 -19.43 82.22
C GLU A 317 0.76 -19.56 81.02
N PHE A 318 1.24 -19.34 79.79
CA PHE A 318 0.40 -19.14 78.60
C PHE A 318 -0.12 -20.44 77.95
N GLN A 319 0.15 -21.59 78.56
CA GLN A 319 -0.39 -22.90 78.16
C GLN A 319 -0.85 -23.68 79.40
N PRO A 320 -1.93 -23.25 80.08
CA PRO A 320 -2.48 -23.98 81.21
C PRO A 320 -3.13 -25.29 80.73
N ILE A 321 -3.00 -26.35 81.53
CA ILE A 321 -3.70 -27.63 81.31
C ILE A 321 -5.02 -27.72 82.08
N ALA A 322 -5.17 -26.89 83.10
CA ALA A 322 -6.39 -26.76 83.87
C ALA A 322 -6.68 -25.27 84.12
N GLU A 323 -7.94 -24.88 83.96
CA GLU A 323 -8.40 -23.52 84.23
C GLU A 323 -8.78 -23.34 85.70
N GLY A 324 -8.50 -22.16 86.25
CA GLY A 324 -8.84 -21.80 87.63
C GLY A 324 -7.61 -21.44 88.49
N GLU A 325 -7.89 -21.04 89.73
CA GLU A 325 -6.90 -20.50 90.66
C GLU A 325 -6.77 -21.33 91.95
N THR A 326 -7.36 -22.54 91.99
CA THR A 326 -7.23 -23.39 93.18
C THR A 326 -5.79 -23.91 93.32
N PRO A 327 -5.30 -24.19 94.54
CA PRO A 327 -3.95 -24.71 94.74
C PRO A 327 -3.65 -25.97 93.92
N GLU A 328 -4.65 -26.83 93.71
CA GLU A 328 -4.57 -28.04 92.90
C GLU A 328 -4.39 -27.71 91.41
N VAL A 329 -5.14 -26.74 90.88
CA VAL A 329 -5.04 -26.29 89.48
C VAL A 329 -3.70 -25.60 89.22
N LEU A 330 -3.26 -24.73 90.13
CA LEU A 330 -1.96 -24.06 90.03
C LEU A 330 -0.82 -25.09 90.04
N SER A 331 -0.88 -26.09 90.93
CA SER A 331 0.07 -27.20 90.96
C SER A 331 0.12 -27.99 89.65
N GLN A 332 -1.05 -28.28 89.07
CA GLN A 332 -1.12 -28.96 87.78
C GLN A 332 -0.47 -28.13 86.65
N ASN A 333 -0.67 -26.82 86.64
CA ASN A 333 -0.11 -25.95 85.61
C ASN A 333 1.42 -25.80 85.73
N ARG A 334 1.98 -25.87 86.94
CA ARG A 334 3.43 -25.95 87.20
C ARG A 334 3.97 -27.33 86.84
N ARG A 335 4.39 -27.52 85.59
CA ARG A 335 4.87 -28.82 85.10
C ARG A 335 6.02 -28.73 84.11
N ILE A 336 6.71 -29.85 83.94
CA ILE A 336 7.57 -30.12 82.80
C ILE A 336 6.86 -31.13 81.91
N GLU A 337 6.69 -30.79 80.64
CA GLU A 337 6.22 -31.74 79.63
C GLU A 337 7.37 -32.20 78.76
N LEU A 338 7.39 -33.48 78.44
CA LEU A 338 8.35 -34.07 77.53
C LEU A 338 7.60 -34.62 76.34
N LYS A 339 8.02 -34.24 75.15
CA LYS A 339 7.44 -34.71 73.89
C LYS A 339 8.51 -34.98 72.85
N LEU A 340 8.30 -36.00 72.03
CA LEU A 340 9.12 -36.19 70.85
C LEU A 340 8.60 -35.33 69.70
N THR A 341 9.49 -34.68 68.96
CA THR A 341 9.16 -33.95 67.74
C THR A 341 10.22 -34.17 66.68
N GLU A 342 9.90 -33.85 65.44
CA GLU A 342 10.90 -33.71 64.38
C GLU A 342 11.67 -32.38 64.58
N ARG A 343 12.96 -32.39 64.25
CA ARG A 343 13.86 -31.25 64.33
C ARG A 343 13.51 -30.14 63.33
#